data_AF-A0A918GCU2-F1
#
_entry.id   AF-A0A918GCU2-F1
#
_cell.length_a   1.000
_cell.length_b   1.000
_cell.length_c   1.000
_cell.angle_alpha   90.00
_cell.angle_beta   90.00
_cell.angle_gamma   90.00
#
_symmetry.space_group_name_H-M   'P 1'
#
loop_
_entity.id
_entity.type
_entity.pdbx_description
1 polymer ?
#
loop_
_entity_poly.entity_id
_entity_poly.type
_entity_poly.pdbx_seq_one_letter_code
_entity_poly.pdbx_strand_id
1 'polypeptide(L)'
;MLPRYRITAAMAPALFVTGIGLVEVVRQRDWDLVTILAAVLVAQIAALAAGWGGRQPASLRADLAVWLHDHAASTGEPAGRIVDRAVADHRAAMEAAPSTAGKS
;
A
#
# COMPACT_ATOMS: atom_id res chain seq x y z
N MET A 1 -2.06 -2.62 15.32
CA MET A 1 -1.69 -2.31 13.92
C MET A 1 -2.83 -1.51 13.29
N LEU A 2 -2.67 -0.20 13.09
CA LEU A 2 -3.70 0.58 12.42
C LEU A 2 -3.77 0.18 10.93
N PRO A 3 -4.97 0.00 10.36
CA PRO A 3 -5.11 -0.42 8.99
C PRO A 3 -4.49 0.59 8.04
N ARG A 4 -3.60 0.13 7.16
CA ARG A 4 -2.82 0.92 6.19
C ARG A 4 -3.68 1.88 5.34
N TYR A 5 -4.96 1.55 5.09
CA TYR A 5 -5.89 2.42 4.35
C TYR A 5 -6.24 3.73 5.07
N ARG A 6 -6.24 3.77 6.41
CA ARG A 6 -6.52 4.98 7.19
C ARG A 6 -5.34 5.96 7.16
N ILE A 7 -4.12 5.45 7.01
CA ILE A 7 -2.90 6.25 6.95
C ILE A 7 -2.84 6.99 5.60
N THR A 8 -3.10 6.30 4.49
CA THR A 8 -3.10 6.91 3.15
C THR A 8 -4.18 7.99 3.00
N ALA A 9 -5.38 7.77 3.56
CA ALA A 9 -6.46 8.75 3.51
C ALA A 9 -6.18 10.01 4.34
N ALA A 10 -5.48 9.88 5.46
CA ALA A 10 -5.08 11.02 6.31
C ALA A 10 -3.90 11.82 5.73
N MET A 11 -3.11 11.24 4.81
CA MET A 11 -1.97 11.93 4.20
C MET A 11 -2.39 12.98 3.17
N ALA A 12 -3.52 12.81 2.48
CA ALA A 12 -4.01 13.78 1.50
C ALA A 12 -4.24 15.20 2.08
N PRO A 13 -4.99 15.38 3.19
CA PRO A 13 -5.15 16.69 3.80
C PRO A 13 -3.85 17.22 4.41
N ALA A 14 -2.99 16.35 4.95
CA ALA A 14 -1.69 16.74 5.49
C ALA A 14 -0.76 17.31 4.39
N LEU A 15 -0.67 16.64 3.23
CA LEU A 15 0.04 17.12 2.04
C LEU A 15 -0.49 18.48 1.56
N PHE A 16 -1.81 18.64 1.54
CA PHE A 16 -2.45 19.89 1.11
C PHE A 16 -2.12 21.07 2.04
N VAL A 17 -2.27 20.88 3.36
CA VAL A 17 -1.93 21.90 4.36
C VAL A 17 -0.44 22.25 4.33
N THR A 18 0.43 21.23 4.21
CA THR A 18 1.89 21.43 4.10
C THR A 18 2.24 22.22 2.84
N GLY A 19 1.59 21.93 1.70
CA GLY A 19 1.78 22.67 0.45
C GLY A 19 1.38 24.15 0.55
N ILE A 20 0.23 24.44 1.17
CA ILE A 20 -0.23 25.82 1.40
C ILE A 20 0.74 26.58 2.31
N GLY A 21 1.15 25.95 3.42
CA GLY A 21 2.11 26.55 4.36
C GLY A 21 3.43 26.89 3.67
N LEU A 22 3.93 26.02 2.78
CA LEU A 22 5.17 26.26 2.04
C LEU A 22 5.07 27.48 1.12
N VAL A 23 3.95 27.66 0.40
CA VAL A 23 3.73 28.83 -0.48
C VAL A 23 3.70 30.13 0.33
N GLU A 24 3.03 30.13 1.48
CA GLU A 24 2.89 31.31 2.32
C GLU A 24 4.23 31.73 2.95
N VAL A 25 5.03 30.76 3.39
CA VAL A 25 6.32 31.02 4.03
C VAL A 25 7.38 31.50 3.03
N VAL A 26 7.38 30.97 1.80
CA VAL A 26 8.22 31.49 0.71
C VAL A 26 7.92 32.97 0.45
N ARG A 27 6.64 33.37 0.53
CA ARG A 27 6.22 34.76 0.37
C ARG A 27 6.71 35.64 1.52
N GLN A 28 6.77 35.12 2.73
CA GLN A 28 7.29 35.81 3.93
C GLN A 28 8.83 35.84 4.00
N ARG A 29 9.54 35.17 3.08
CA ARG A 29 11.02 35.05 3.02
C ARG A 29 11.65 34.46 4.29
N ASP A 30 10.88 33.71 5.07
CA ASP A 30 11.37 33.08 6.29
C ASP A 30 11.98 31.71 5.96
N TRP A 31 13.25 31.73 5.57
CA TRP A 31 13.93 30.58 4.96
C TRP A 31 14.09 29.39 5.91
N ASP A 32 14.10 29.61 7.23
CA ASP A 32 14.15 28.54 8.22
C ASP A 32 12.85 27.73 8.25
N LEU A 33 11.73 28.42 8.05
CA LEU A 33 10.41 27.79 8.05
C LEU A 33 10.14 27.11 6.69
N VAL A 34 10.71 27.62 5.59
CA VAL A 34 10.71 26.96 4.26
C VAL A 34 11.40 25.60 4.33
N THR A 35 12.59 25.53 4.95
CA THR A 35 13.37 24.27 5.00
C THR A 35 12.67 23.21 5.83
N ILE A 36 12.07 23.58 6.96
CA ILE A 36 11.29 22.66 7.80
C ILE A 36 10.07 22.11 7.04
N LEU A 37 9.29 22.97 6.41
CA LEU A 37 8.11 22.55 5.62
C LEU A 37 8.51 21.66 4.43
N ALA A 38 9.60 21.99 3.74
CA ALA A 38 10.11 21.18 2.65
C ALA A 38 10.56 19.79 3.14
N ALA A 39 11.27 19.71 4.28
CA ALA A 39 11.69 18.43 4.87
C ALA A 39 10.48 17.56 5.27
N VAL A 40 9.46 18.16 5.89
CA VAL A 40 8.21 17.48 6.25
C VAL A 40 7.47 17.00 5.00
N LEU A 41 7.42 17.80 3.94
CA LEU A 41 6.81 17.41 2.67
C LEU A 41 7.52 16.21 2.04
N VAL A 42 8.86 16.23 1.99
CA VAL A 42 9.67 15.12 1.47
C VAL A 42 9.46 13.85 2.29
N ALA A 43 9.42 13.95 3.63
CA ALA A 43 9.15 12.80 4.50
C ALA A 43 7.75 12.19 4.25
N GLN A 44 6.74 13.02 4.02
CA GLN A 44 5.40 12.54 3.65
C GLN A 44 5.40 11.84 2.29
N ILE A 45 6.08 12.38 1.28
CA ILE A 45 6.19 11.73 -0.04
C ILE A 45 6.90 10.38 0.10
N ALA A 46 8.00 10.33 0.85
CA ALA A 46 8.76 9.10 1.09
C ALA A 46 7.92 8.04 1.82
N ALA A 47 7.13 8.43 2.83
CA ALA A 47 6.23 7.52 3.53
C ALA A 47 5.11 6.99 2.62
N LEU A 48 4.58 7.82 1.72
CA LEU A 48 3.58 7.40 0.74
C LEU A 48 4.17 6.39 -0.26
N ALA A 49 5.38 6.67 -0.76
CA ALA A 49 6.11 5.77 -1.66
C ALA A 49 6.47 4.44 -0.99
N ALA A 50 6.90 4.46 0.28
CA ALA A 50 7.18 3.26 1.06
C ALA A 50 5.92 2.41 1.29
N GLY A 51 4.75 3.04 1.39
CA GLY A 51 3.46 2.35 1.47
C GLY A 51 3.06 1.61 0.19
N TRP A 52 3.51 2.09 -0.97
CA TRP A 52 3.26 1.45 -2.27
C TRP A 52 4.18 0.26 -2.56
N GLY A 53 5.36 0.20 -1.94
CA GLY A 53 6.38 -0.84 -2.14
C GLY A 53 6.03 -2.24 -1.61
N GLY A 54 4.84 -2.46 -1.03
CA GLY A 54 4.45 -3.76 -0.48
C GLY A 54 4.09 -4.85 -1.52
N ARG A 55 4.05 -4.51 -2.82
CA ARG A 55 3.84 -5.48 -3.90
C ARG A 55 5.19 -6.04 -4.34
N GLN A 56 5.70 -7.03 -3.62
CA GLN A 56 6.79 -7.84 -4.17
C GLN A 56 6.24 -8.61 -5.37
N PRO A 57 6.89 -8.53 -6.55
CA PRO A 57 6.53 -9.37 -7.68
C PRO A 57 6.81 -10.83 -7.29
N ALA A 58 5.75 -11.59 -7.03
CA ALA A 58 5.86 -13.02 -6.82
C ALA A 58 6.05 -13.70 -8.18
N SER A 59 7.08 -14.52 -8.30
CA SER A 59 7.25 -15.37 -9.48
C SER A 59 6.13 -16.41 -9.48
N LEU A 60 5.23 -16.34 -10.46
CA LEU A 60 4.17 -17.31 -10.65
C LEU A 60 4.73 -18.48 -11.46
N ARG A 61 4.49 -19.72 -11.02
CA ARG A 61 4.84 -20.89 -11.82
C ARG A 61 4.08 -20.86 -13.15
N ALA A 62 4.73 -21.31 -14.22
CA ALA A 62 4.18 -21.24 -15.57
C ALA A 62 2.85 -21.99 -15.73
N ASP A 63 2.66 -23.11 -15.02
CA ASP A 63 1.42 -23.87 -15.01
C ASP A 63 0.25 -23.08 -14.39
N LEU A 64 0.49 -22.39 -13.29
CA LEU A 64 -0.50 -21.51 -12.66
C LEU A 64 -0.81 -20.28 -13.52
N ALA A 65 0.19 -19.75 -14.22
CA ALA A 65 -0.01 -18.63 -15.14
C ALA A 65 -0.95 -19.02 -16.30
N VAL A 66 -0.75 -20.22 -16.87
CA VAL A 66 -1.61 -20.77 -17.92
C VAL A 66 -3.02 -21.01 -17.39
N TRP A 67 -3.14 -21.70 -16.25
CA TRP A 67 -4.45 -21.95 -15.64
C TRP A 67 -5.20 -20.65 -15.35
N LEU A 68 -4.52 -19.63 -14.80
CA LEU A 68 -5.13 -18.34 -14.47
C LEU A 68 -5.62 -17.61 -15.72
N HIS A 69 -4.86 -17.69 -16.81
CA HIS A 69 -5.25 -17.10 -18.09
C HIS A 69 -6.52 -17.76 -18.65
N ASP A 70 -6.54 -19.10 -18.71
CA ASP A 70 -7.66 -19.87 -19.24
C ASP A 70 -8.91 -19.72 -18.35
N HIS A 71 -8.72 -19.64 -17.03
CA HIS A 71 -9.82 -19.44 -16.09
C HIS A 71 -10.40 -18.02 -16.19
N ALA A 72 -9.57 -17.00 -16.34
CA ALA A 72 -10.04 -15.63 -16.60
C ALA A 72 -10.79 -15.54 -17.94
N ALA A 73 -10.30 -16.20 -18.99
CA ALA A 73 -10.95 -16.21 -20.30
C ALA A 73 -12.31 -16.93 -20.28
N SER A 74 -12.43 -18.02 -19.54
CA SER A 74 -13.68 -18.79 -19.45
C SER A 74 -14.74 -18.17 -18.54
N THR A 75 -14.33 -17.44 -17.50
CA THR A 75 -15.24 -16.80 -16.53
C THR A 75 -15.56 -15.35 -16.86
N GLY A 76 -14.75 -14.70 -17.70
CA GLY A 76 -14.81 -13.26 -17.94
C GLY A 76 -14.34 -12.42 -16.74
N GLU A 77 -13.87 -13.06 -15.67
CA GLU A 77 -13.36 -12.37 -14.49
C GLU A 77 -11.89 -11.94 -14.69
N PRO A 78 -11.51 -10.70 -14.34
CA PRO A 78 -10.11 -10.29 -14.42
C PRO A 78 -9.22 -11.17 -13.54
N ALA A 79 -8.12 -11.68 -14.10
CA ALA A 79 -7.14 -12.53 -13.42
C ALA A 79 -6.70 -11.97 -12.04
N GLY A 80 -6.53 -10.65 -11.93
CA GLY A 80 -6.18 -10.01 -10.65
C GLY A 80 -7.22 -10.24 -9.55
N ARG A 81 -8.52 -10.21 -9.86
CA ARG A 81 -9.58 -10.43 -8.88
C ARG A 81 -9.65 -11.89 -8.43
N ILE A 82 -9.37 -12.83 -9.34
CA ILE A 82 -9.28 -14.26 -9.04
C ILE A 82 -8.13 -14.51 -8.04
N VAL A 83 -6.95 -13.93 -8.30
CA VAL A 83 -5.79 -14.04 -7.41
C VAL A 83 -6.07 -13.38 -6.06
N ASP A 84 -6.66 -12.18 -6.04
CA ASP A 84 -6.98 -11.48 -4.79
C ASP A 84 -7.91 -12.29 -3.89
N ARG A 85 -8.94 -12.93 -4.49
CA ARG A 85 -9.85 -13.85 -3.78
C ARG A 85 -9.10 -15.06 -3.22
N ALA A 86 -8.31 -15.74 -4.05
CA ALA A 86 -7.54 -16.91 -3.62
C ALA A 86 -6.56 -16.59 -2.47
N VAL A 87 -5.91 -15.41 -2.52
CA VAL A 87 -5.03 -14.94 -1.45
C VAL A 87 -5.81 -14.61 -0.18
N ALA A 88 -6.98 -13.99 -0.30
CA ALA A 88 -7.85 -13.69 0.84
C ALA A 88 -8.32 -14.97 1.54
N ASP A 89 -8.78 -15.96 0.77
CA ASP A 89 -9.24 -17.25 1.30
C ASP A 89 -8.08 -18.00 1.98
N HIS A 90 -6.88 -17.99 1.37
CA HIS A 90 -5.70 -18.61 1.96
C HIS A 90 -5.30 -17.94 3.29
N ARG A 91 -5.33 -16.60 3.37
CA ARG A 91 -5.04 -15.89 4.62
C ARG A 91 -6.06 -16.20 5.70
N ALA A 92 -7.35 -16.21 5.35
CA ALA A 92 -8.40 -16.58 6.28
C ALA A 92 -8.21 -18.02 6.80
N ALA A 93 -7.81 -18.96 5.94
CA ALA A 93 -7.50 -20.32 6.34
C ALA A 93 -6.27 -20.42 7.27
N MET A 94 -5.22 -19.62 7.02
CA MET A 94 -4.04 -19.56 7.90
C MET A 94 -4.34 -18.94 9.26
N GLU A 95 -5.20 -17.93 9.32
CA GLU A 95 -5.64 -17.31 10.58
C GLU A 95 -6.60 -18.21 11.38
N ALA A 96 -7.40 -19.03 10.69
CA ALA A 96 -8.33 -19.97 11.31
C ALA A 96 -7.67 -21.28 11.78
N ALA A 97 -6.45 -21.58 11.35
CA ALA A 97 -5.72 -22.76 11.79
C ALA A 97 -5.20 -22.54 13.23
N PRO A 98 -5.68 -23.29 14.25
CA PRO A 98 -5.11 -23.19 15.58
C PRO A 98 -3.65 -23.66 15.52
N SER A 99 -2.75 -22.87 16.10
CA SER A 99 -1.36 -23.24 16.33
C SER A 99 -1.29 -24.51 17.19
N THR A 100 -1.31 -25.68 16.55
CA THR A 100 -1.07 -26.98 17.20
C THR A 100 0.43 -27.24 17.41
N ALA A 101 1.30 -26.29 17.08
CA ALA A 101 2.72 -26.33 17.38
C ALA A 101 2.98 -25.87 18.82
N GLY A 102 2.90 -26.79 19.79
CA GLY A 102 3.43 -26.55 21.12
C GLY A 102 2.69 -27.25 22.25
N LYS A 103 2.78 -28.58 22.31
CA LYS A 103 2.72 -29.38 23.55
C LYS A 103 3.29 -30.77 23.24
N SER A 104 4.61 -30.89 23.39
CA SER A 104 5.27 -32.15 23.73
C SER A 104 5.86 -32.01 25.11
#